data_AF-A0A7N4PHT1-F1
#
_entry.id   AF-A0A7N4PHT1-F1
#
_cell.length_a   1.000
_cell.length_b   1.000
_cell.length_c   1.000
_cell.angle_alpha   90.00
_cell.angle_beta   90.00
_cell.angle_gamma   90.00
#
_symmetry.space_group_name_H-M   'P 1'
#
loop_
_entity.id
_entity.type
_entity.pdbx_description
1 polymer ?
#
loop_
_entity_poly.entity_id
_entity_poly.type
_entity_poly.pdbx_seq_one_letter_code
_entity_poly.pdbx_strand_id
1 'polypeptide(L)'
;MVANRGEIAIRVFRACTELGIRTVAVYSEQDIGQMHRQKADEAYLIGRGLAPVQAYLDIPDIIKVAKENHVDAVHPGYGFLSERADFAQACQDAGIKFIGPSPEVVRKMGDKVEARAIAIAAGVPVVPGTDNPISSLNEAREFCNTYGLPIIFKAAYGGGGRGMRVVHSFEEVEENYNRAYSEALAAFGNGTLFVEKFIEKPRHIEVQILGDQFGNVLHLYERDCSIQRRHQKVVEIAPATHLDPQLRSRLTSDSVKLAKQVGYENAGTVEFLIDKYGKHYFIEVNSRLQVEHTVTEEITNVDLVHAQIHVAEGRSLPDMGLRQENIRINGCAIQCRVTTEDPARGFQPDPVFRSGEGMGIRLDNASAFQGALISPHYDSLLVKVIAHGKDHPTAATKMSRALAEFRVRGVKVSAAPCSAVGSGAAAIVTPPPPSPVARPHWSAGTGLWLRESDPRREAGGFCRTPGGSGRPLLGSCSQQGLMGTTGGPGRSSRERTPPFGSVAPPRGPRGIWLRA
;
A
#
# COMPACT_ATOMS: atom_id res chain seq x y z
N MET A 1 4.91 22.26 1.87
CA MET A 1 4.55 21.93 0.47
C MET A 1 4.61 20.43 0.27
N VAL A 2 3.75 19.87 -0.59
CA VAL A 2 3.83 18.45 -0.98
C VAL A 2 4.27 18.36 -2.43
N ALA A 3 5.47 17.81 -2.66
CA ALA A 3 6.06 17.63 -3.99
C ALA A 3 5.56 16.31 -4.63
N ASN A 4 4.23 16.17 -4.72
CA ASN A 4 3.56 14.99 -5.25
C ASN A 4 2.13 15.35 -5.71
N ARG A 5 1.38 14.34 -6.17
CA ARG A 5 0.02 14.46 -6.69
C ARG A 5 -0.91 13.39 -6.12
N GLY A 6 -2.19 13.43 -6.51
CA GLY A 6 -3.13 12.34 -6.26
C GLY A 6 -3.41 12.10 -4.77
N GLU A 7 -3.66 10.83 -4.39
CA GLU A 7 -4.10 10.51 -3.02
C GLU A 7 -3.06 10.87 -1.97
N ILE A 8 -1.78 10.64 -2.24
CA ILE A 8 -0.74 10.87 -1.24
C ILE A 8 -0.57 12.34 -0.91
N ALA A 9 -0.71 13.21 -1.91
CA ALA A 9 -0.75 14.65 -1.66
C ALA A 9 -1.92 15.02 -0.74
N ILE A 10 -3.11 14.48 -1.01
CA ILE A 10 -4.31 14.69 -0.17
C ILE A 10 -4.12 14.13 1.24
N ARG A 11 -3.53 12.93 1.38
CA ARG A 11 -3.22 12.30 2.67
C ARG A 11 -2.31 13.16 3.52
N VAL A 12 -1.30 13.77 2.91
CA VAL A 12 -0.39 14.69 3.61
C VAL A 12 -1.06 16.02 3.92
N PHE A 13 -1.87 16.57 3.03
CA PHE A 13 -2.62 17.80 3.32
C PHE A 13 -3.60 17.63 4.49
N ARG A 14 -4.27 16.47 4.59
CA ARG A 14 -5.12 16.14 5.75
C ARG A 14 -4.33 16.21 7.05
N ALA A 15 -3.18 15.54 7.10
CA ALA A 15 -2.27 15.56 8.24
C ALA A 15 -1.82 16.98 8.61
N CYS A 16 -1.35 17.75 7.62
CA CYS A 16 -0.95 19.15 7.85
C CYS A 16 -2.12 19.99 8.38
N THR A 17 -3.32 19.84 7.83
CA THR A 17 -4.51 20.59 8.24
C THR A 17 -4.89 20.27 9.70
N GLU A 18 -4.85 19.00 10.09
CA GLU A 18 -5.11 18.55 11.47
C GLU A 18 -4.09 19.11 12.47
N LEU A 19 -2.85 19.33 12.02
CA LEU A 19 -1.77 19.95 12.79
C LEU A 19 -1.76 21.49 12.71
N GLY A 20 -2.70 22.11 11.98
CA GLY A 20 -2.75 23.57 11.81
C GLY A 20 -1.64 24.14 10.91
N ILE A 21 -1.04 23.32 10.05
CA ILE A 21 0.04 23.69 9.12
C ILE A 21 -0.56 24.06 7.76
N ARG A 22 -0.21 25.25 7.25
CA ARG A 22 -0.59 25.71 5.91
C ARG A 22 0.00 24.80 4.82
N THR A 23 -0.81 24.50 3.82
CA THR A 23 -0.52 23.51 2.77
C THR A 23 -0.32 24.14 1.41
N VAL A 24 0.68 23.65 0.67
CA VAL A 24 0.99 24.09 -0.69
C VAL A 24 1.08 22.86 -1.59
N ALA A 25 0.27 22.85 -2.66
CA ALA A 25 0.32 21.87 -3.73
C ALA A 25 1.16 22.36 -4.91
N VAL A 26 1.76 21.41 -5.61
CA VAL A 26 2.30 21.62 -6.96
C VAL A 26 1.52 20.78 -7.96
N TYR A 27 1.39 21.26 -9.20
CA TYR A 27 0.68 20.52 -10.25
C TYR A 27 1.25 20.81 -11.64
N SER A 28 1.12 19.86 -12.56
CA SER A 28 1.42 20.05 -13.99
C SER A 28 0.23 20.65 -14.75
N GLU A 29 0.43 21.08 -16.00
CA GLU A 29 -0.67 21.58 -16.83
C GLU A 29 -1.77 20.53 -17.05
N GLN A 30 -1.41 19.24 -17.05
CA GLN A 30 -2.36 18.13 -17.22
C GLN A 30 -3.12 17.78 -15.93
N ASP A 31 -2.68 18.28 -14.78
CA ASP A 31 -3.32 18.07 -13.48
C ASP A 31 -4.12 19.30 -12.99
N ILE A 32 -4.39 20.29 -13.86
CA ILE A 32 -5.17 21.51 -13.52
C ILE A 32 -6.50 21.17 -12.82
N GLY A 33 -7.17 20.10 -13.22
CA GLY A 33 -8.46 19.67 -12.68
C GLY A 33 -8.39 18.64 -11.53
N GLN A 34 -7.20 18.27 -11.06
CA GLN A 34 -7.06 17.22 -10.04
C GLN A 34 -7.43 17.68 -8.63
N MET A 35 -7.90 16.74 -7.82
CA MET A 35 -8.39 17.04 -6.47
C MET A 35 -7.31 17.55 -5.54
N HIS A 36 -6.07 17.04 -5.61
CA HIS A 36 -5.03 17.45 -4.66
C HIS A 36 -4.75 18.94 -4.70
N ARG A 37 -4.85 19.55 -5.90
CA ARG A 37 -4.76 21.00 -6.09
C ARG A 37 -5.81 21.77 -5.29
N GLN A 38 -7.02 21.24 -5.21
CA GLN A 38 -8.17 21.87 -4.52
C GLN A 38 -8.20 21.56 -3.01
N LYS A 39 -7.32 20.67 -2.54
CA LYS A 39 -7.24 20.26 -1.13
C LYS A 39 -6.13 20.96 -0.35
N ALA A 40 -5.27 21.71 -1.03
CA ALA A 40 -4.27 22.57 -0.41
C ALA A 40 -4.78 24.02 -0.30
N ASP A 41 -4.21 24.78 0.63
CA ASP A 41 -4.52 26.21 0.80
C ASP A 41 -4.04 27.03 -0.41
N GLU A 42 -2.93 26.60 -1.02
CA GLU A 42 -2.39 27.17 -2.26
C GLU A 42 -1.94 26.08 -3.23
N ALA A 43 -1.91 26.43 -4.51
CA ALA A 43 -1.38 25.54 -5.53
C ALA A 43 -0.66 26.29 -6.65
N TYR A 44 0.53 25.80 -7.00
CA TYR A 44 1.41 26.40 -8.01
C TYR A 44 1.67 25.44 -9.17
N LEU A 45 1.64 25.97 -10.39
CA LEU A 45 1.99 25.22 -11.59
C LEU A 45 3.50 25.02 -11.63
N ILE A 46 3.96 23.80 -11.90
CA ILE A 46 5.36 23.45 -12.12
C ILE A 46 5.57 22.83 -13.50
N GLY A 47 6.81 22.89 -13.99
CA GLY A 47 7.25 22.24 -15.23
C GLY A 47 6.48 22.73 -16.45
N ARG A 48 6.23 24.04 -16.55
CA ARG A 48 5.49 24.62 -17.67
C ARG A 48 6.12 24.21 -19.01
N GLY A 49 5.32 23.62 -19.90
CA GLY A 49 5.78 23.12 -21.20
C GLY A 49 6.55 21.78 -21.16
N LEU A 50 6.75 21.18 -19.99
CA LEU A 50 7.33 19.86 -19.86
C LEU A 50 6.28 18.76 -20.01
N ALA A 51 6.75 17.54 -20.27
CA ALA A 51 5.90 16.37 -20.23
C ALA A 51 5.32 16.17 -18.80
N PRO A 52 4.13 15.55 -18.67
CA PRO A 52 3.36 15.57 -17.42
C PRO A 52 4.09 14.97 -16.21
N VAL A 53 4.84 13.88 -16.43
CA VAL A 53 5.66 13.23 -15.38
C VAL A 53 6.94 14.03 -15.13
N GLN A 54 7.55 14.56 -16.19
CA GLN A 54 8.79 15.33 -16.09
C GLN A 54 8.61 16.61 -15.27
N ALA A 55 7.41 17.22 -15.31
CA ALA A 55 7.07 18.35 -14.46
C ALA A 55 7.24 18.04 -12.96
N TYR A 56 6.81 16.87 -12.50
CA TYR A 56 6.98 16.43 -11.11
C TYR A 56 8.39 15.92 -10.77
N LEU A 57 9.27 15.81 -11.78
CA LEU A 57 10.68 15.44 -11.61
C LEU A 57 11.63 16.66 -11.73
N ASP A 58 11.08 17.85 -11.98
CA ASP A 58 11.85 19.09 -12.13
C ASP A 58 12.23 19.66 -10.76
N ILE A 59 13.38 19.19 -10.25
CA ILE A 59 13.93 19.64 -8.96
C ILE A 59 14.13 21.16 -8.92
N PRO A 60 14.81 21.81 -9.90
CA PRO A 60 14.98 23.26 -9.91
C PRO A 60 13.67 24.05 -9.79
N ASP A 61 12.64 23.67 -10.55
CA ASP A 61 11.37 24.41 -10.54
C ASP A 61 10.59 24.19 -9.22
N ILE A 62 10.58 22.97 -8.68
CA ILE A 62 9.97 22.69 -7.37
C ILE A 62 10.67 23.49 -6.26
N ILE A 63 12.00 23.53 -6.23
CA ILE A 63 12.76 24.31 -5.23
C ILE A 63 12.50 25.81 -5.41
N LYS A 64 12.44 26.30 -6.65
CA LYS A 64 12.09 27.69 -6.95
C LYS A 64 10.72 28.05 -6.38
N VAL A 65 9.68 27.26 -6.69
CA VAL A 65 8.32 27.46 -6.17
C VAL A 65 8.31 27.45 -4.64
N ALA A 66 9.05 26.55 -4.01
CA ALA A 66 9.16 26.50 -2.55
C ALA A 66 9.73 27.80 -1.97
N LYS A 67 10.81 28.32 -2.57
CA LYS A 67 11.48 29.56 -2.10
C LYS A 67 10.63 30.81 -2.34
N GLU A 68 10.03 30.94 -3.52
CA GLU A 68 9.18 32.10 -3.87
C GLU A 68 7.96 32.22 -2.96
N ASN A 69 7.51 31.10 -2.38
CA ASN A 69 6.33 31.02 -1.51
C ASN A 69 6.67 30.74 -0.04
N HIS A 70 7.93 30.94 0.37
CA HIS A 70 8.38 30.82 1.76
C HIS A 70 7.99 29.48 2.42
N VAL A 71 8.16 28.37 1.71
CA VAL A 71 7.87 27.03 2.21
C VAL A 71 8.97 26.58 3.18
N ASP A 72 8.59 26.23 4.41
CA ASP A 72 9.53 25.72 5.43
C ASP A 72 9.95 24.26 5.21
N ALA A 73 9.02 23.43 4.71
CA ALA A 73 9.23 22.00 4.57
C ALA A 73 8.55 21.40 3.32
N VAL A 74 9.19 20.38 2.76
CA VAL A 74 8.68 19.60 1.62
C VAL A 74 8.47 18.15 2.01
N HIS A 75 7.23 17.67 1.87
CA HIS A 75 6.92 16.26 1.92
C HIS A 75 6.95 15.68 0.50
N PRO A 76 7.78 14.68 0.20
CA PRO A 76 7.86 14.14 -1.16
C PRO A 76 6.78 13.09 -1.46
N GLY A 77 6.08 12.59 -0.44
CA GLY A 77 5.10 11.50 -0.60
C GLY A 77 5.82 10.20 -0.95
N TYR A 78 5.37 9.53 -2.02
CA TYR A 78 6.03 8.35 -2.57
C TYR A 78 6.09 8.40 -4.11
N GLY A 79 7.06 7.69 -4.70
CA GLY A 79 7.35 7.84 -6.12
C GLY A 79 7.93 9.22 -6.46
N PHE A 80 8.09 9.52 -7.75
CA PHE A 80 8.72 10.75 -8.22
C PHE A 80 10.10 10.99 -7.56
N LEU A 81 10.21 12.04 -6.75
CA LEU A 81 11.45 12.49 -6.13
C LEU A 81 11.64 11.98 -4.69
N SER A 82 10.75 11.13 -4.17
CA SER A 82 10.79 10.68 -2.77
C SER A 82 12.00 9.85 -2.38
N GLU A 83 12.67 9.21 -3.34
CA GLU A 83 13.88 8.41 -3.13
C GLU A 83 15.07 9.00 -3.90
N ARG A 84 14.98 10.29 -4.24
CA ARG A 84 16.02 11.02 -4.95
C ARG A 84 16.90 11.79 -3.96
N ALA A 85 18.08 11.25 -3.69
CA ALA A 85 19.04 11.86 -2.77
C ALA A 85 19.44 13.29 -3.21
N ASP A 86 19.52 13.54 -4.51
CA ASP A 86 19.77 14.87 -5.08
C ASP A 86 18.62 15.86 -4.82
N PHE A 87 17.37 15.40 -4.76
CA PHE A 87 16.24 16.25 -4.37
C PHE A 87 16.26 16.57 -2.87
N ALA A 88 16.52 15.56 -2.03
CA ALA A 88 16.68 15.77 -0.59
C ALA A 88 17.83 16.77 -0.30
N GLN A 89 18.97 16.62 -1.01
CA GLN A 89 20.10 17.54 -0.93
C GLN A 89 19.72 18.95 -1.39
N ALA A 90 19.02 19.09 -2.51
CA ALA A 90 18.57 20.39 -3.02
C ALA A 90 17.63 21.11 -2.05
N CYS A 91 16.76 20.38 -1.34
CA CYS A 91 15.94 20.95 -0.26
C CYS A 91 16.83 21.48 0.88
N GLN A 92 17.80 20.69 1.33
CA GLN A 92 18.73 21.07 2.39
C GLN A 92 19.57 22.30 2.02
N ASP A 93 20.12 22.34 0.80
CA ASP A 93 20.92 23.45 0.29
C ASP A 93 20.08 24.74 0.15
N ALA A 94 18.77 24.61 -0.09
CA ALA A 94 17.83 25.71 -0.14
C ALA A 94 17.30 26.16 1.23
N GLY A 95 17.69 25.50 2.32
CA GLY A 95 17.19 25.78 3.68
C GLY A 95 15.76 25.31 3.92
N ILE A 96 15.28 24.33 3.15
CA ILE A 96 13.93 23.76 3.23
C ILE A 96 14.02 22.37 3.86
N LYS A 97 13.24 22.10 4.91
CA LYS A 97 13.25 20.79 5.57
C LYS A 97 12.64 19.72 4.65
N PHE A 98 13.45 18.75 4.25
CA PHE A 98 12.95 17.54 3.61
C PHE A 98 12.30 16.63 4.66
N ILE A 99 11.02 16.28 4.48
CA ILE A 99 10.29 15.37 5.38
C ILE A 99 10.53 13.94 4.89
N GLY A 100 11.63 13.36 5.35
CA GLY A 100 12.11 12.03 4.99
C GLY A 100 13.49 11.80 5.62
N PRO A 101 14.18 10.70 5.26
CA PRO A 101 15.54 10.46 5.69
C PRO A 101 16.54 11.49 5.13
N SER A 102 17.71 11.59 5.73
CA SER A 102 18.79 12.46 5.24
C SER A 102 19.24 12.09 3.82
N PRO A 103 19.78 13.03 3.02
CA PRO A 103 20.23 12.74 1.65
C PRO A 103 21.24 11.59 1.57
N GLU A 104 22.11 11.49 2.58
CA GLU A 104 23.07 10.39 2.69
C GLU A 104 22.37 9.04 2.88
N VAL A 105 21.38 8.95 3.78
CA VAL A 105 20.61 7.72 4.01
C VAL A 105 19.82 7.34 2.77
N VAL A 106 19.16 8.29 2.10
CA VAL A 106 18.43 8.04 0.85
C VAL A 106 19.37 7.47 -0.22
N ARG A 107 20.58 8.02 -0.36
CA ARG A 107 21.59 7.51 -1.31
C ARG A 107 22.02 6.08 -0.97
N LYS A 108 22.42 5.83 0.28
CA LYS A 108 22.91 4.51 0.73
C LYS A 108 21.85 3.42 0.58
N MET A 109 20.60 3.75 0.88
CA MET A 109 19.49 2.79 0.81
C MET A 109 18.93 2.64 -0.61
N GLY A 110 19.05 3.66 -1.45
CA GLY A 110 18.65 3.60 -2.86
C GLY A 110 19.62 2.82 -3.76
N ASP A 111 20.89 2.71 -3.36
CA ASP A 111 21.86 1.84 -4.01
C ASP A 111 21.72 0.40 -3.49
N LYS A 112 21.30 -0.53 -4.35
CA LYS A 112 21.06 -1.93 -3.98
C LYS A 112 22.33 -2.65 -3.53
N VAL A 113 23.50 -2.29 -4.07
CA VAL A 113 24.78 -2.90 -3.69
C VAL A 113 25.20 -2.40 -2.32
N GLU A 114 25.14 -1.09 -2.10
CA GLU A 114 25.49 -0.48 -0.82
C GLU A 114 24.51 -0.91 0.29
N ALA A 115 23.20 -0.88 0.03
CA ALA A 115 22.18 -1.34 0.96
C ALA A 115 22.37 -2.82 1.35
N ARG A 116 22.72 -3.69 0.39
CA ARG A 116 23.04 -5.10 0.65
C ARG A 116 24.28 -5.24 1.53
N ALA A 117 25.35 -4.50 1.24
CA ALA A 117 26.58 -4.54 2.04
C ALA A 117 26.31 -4.10 3.49
N ILE A 118 25.50 -3.06 3.67
CA ILE A 118 25.06 -2.58 5.00
C ILE A 118 24.21 -3.63 5.71
N ALA A 119 23.29 -4.30 5.01
CA ALA A 119 22.48 -5.38 5.59
C ALA A 119 23.35 -6.54 6.08
N ILE A 120 24.34 -6.97 5.29
CA ILE A 120 25.32 -7.99 5.70
C ILE A 120 26.09 -7.52 6.94
N ALA A 121 26.60 -6.28 6.94
CA ALA A 121 27.34 -5.73 8.07
C ALA A 121 26.49 -5.60 9.34
N ALA A 122 25.18 -5.38 9.20
CA ALA A 122 24.22 -5.37 10.31
C ALA A 122 23.78 -6.78 10.75
N GLY A 123 24.30 -7.84 10.13
CA GLY A 123 23.94 -9.23 10.41
C GLY A 123 22.55 -9.62 9.93
N VAL A 124 21.96 -8.85 9.02
CA VAL A 124 20.66 -9.12 8.41
C VAL A 124 20.85 -10.11 7.26
N PRO A 125 20.11 -11.24 7.23
CA PRO A 125 20.23 -12.20 6.13
C PRO A 125 19.85 -11.57 4.79
N VAL A 126 20.71 -11.71 3.79
CA VAL A 126 20.46 -11.29 2.40
C VAL A 126 20.34 -12.50 1.49
N VAL A 127 19.73 -12.36 0.31
CA VAL A 127 19.71 -13.45 -0.68
C VAL A 127 21.17 -13.84 -1.00
N PRO A 128 21.55 -15.11 -0.80
CA PRO A 128 22.88 -15.57 -1.16
C PRO A 128 23.08 -15.39 -2.66
N GLY A 129 24.23 -14.82 -3.03
CA GLY A 129 24.60 -14.57 -4.40
C GLY A 129 26.08 -14.25 -4.48
N THR A 130 26.67 -14.46 -5.66
CA THR A 130 28.07 -14.12 -5.88
C THR A 130 28.27 -12.61 -5.93
N ASP A 131 29.29 -12.10 -5.24
CA ASP A 131 29.57 -10.67 -5.21
C ASP A 131 30.14 -10.17 -6.54
N ASN A 132 30.84 -11.04 -7.26
CA ASN A 132 31.32 -10.82 -8.62
C ASN A 132 30.62 -11.77 -9.59
N PRO A 133 30.59 -11.44 -10.89
CA PRO A 133 30.14 -12.39 -11.87
C PRO A 133 31.00 -13.66 -11.85
N ILE A 134 30.36 -14.80 -12.05
CA ILE A 134 31.05 -16.09 -12.08
C ILE A 134 31.92 -16.20 -13.34
N SER A 135 33.16 -16.64 -13.18
CA SER A 135 34.11 -16.78 -14.29
C SER A 135 34.05 -18.16 -14.94
N SER A 136 33.46 -19.14 -14.27
CA SER A 136 33.41 -20.53 -14.72
C SER A 136 32.19 -21.28 -14.21
N LEU A 137 31.87 -22.39 -14.88
CA LEU A 137 30.85 -23.34 -14.44
C LEU A 137 31.18 -23.96 -13.06
N ASN A 138 32.46 -24.08 -12.70
CA ASN A 138 32.87 -24.64 -11.41
C ASN A 138 32.44 -23.76 -10.25
N GLU A 139 32.54 -22.44 -10.38
CA GLU A 139 32.03 -21.49 -9.36
C GLU A 139 30.52 -21.64 -9.16
N ALA A 140 29.75 -21.88 -10.23
CA ALA A 140 28.32 -22.17 -10.11
C ALA A 140 28.06 -23.49 -9.37
N ARG A 141 28.86 -24.54 -9.61
CA ARG A 141 28.76 -25.83 -8.91
C ARG A 141 29.11 -25.68 -7.42
N GLU A 142 30.15 -24.93 -7.09
CA GLU A 142 30.53 -24.62 -5.71
C GLU A 142 29.42 -23.85 -5.01
N PHE A 143 28.85 -22.83 -5.66
CA PHE A 143 27.72 -22.08 -5.12
C PHE A 143 26.52 -23.00 -4.82
N CYS A 144 26.17 -23.93 -5.73
CA CYS A 144 25.13 -24.93 -5.48
C CYS A 144 25.45 -25.82 -4.28
N ASN A 145 26.71 -26.21 -4.07
CA ASN A 145 27.10 -27.02 -2.92
C ASN A 145 26.99 -26.24 -1.60
N THR A 146 27.35 -24.95 -1.59
CA THR A 146 27.32 -24.10 -0.40
C THR A 146 25.91 -23.67 -0.02
N TYR A 147 25.10 -23.21 -0.99
CA TYR A 147 23.80 -22.59 -0.73
C TYR A 147 22.60 -23.46 -1.13
N GLY A 148 22.87 -24.60 -1.77
CA GLY A 148 21.86 -25.56 -2.24
C GLY A 148 21.08 -25.04 -3.46
N LEU A 149 20.22 -25.90 -3.98
CA LEU A 149 19.27 -25.60 -5.06
C LEU A 149 17.89 -25.17 -4.52
N PRO A 150 17.02 -24.52 -5.32
CA PRO A 150 17.32 -24.01 -6.66
C PRO A 150 18.16 -22.73 -6.64
N ILE A 151 18.84 -22.47 -7.75
CA ILE A 151 19.59 -21.24 -8.03
C ILE A 151 19.05 -20.56 -9.28
N ILE A 152 19.41 -19.30 -9.49
CA ILE A 152 19.12 -18.57 -10.73
C ILE A 152 20.40 -17.95 -11.27
N PHE A 153 20.68 -18.19 -12.55
CA PHE A 153 21.65 -17.43 -13.31
C PHE A 153 21.04 -16.13 -13.77
N LYS A 154 21.77 -15.02 -13.66
CA LYS A 154 21.37 -13.70 -14.14
C LYS A 154 22.49 -13.07 -14.95
N ALA A 155 22.19 -12.54 -16.13
CA ALA A 155 23.15 -11.77 -16.91
C ALA A 155 23.58 -10.49 -16.17
N ALA A 156 24.88 -10.21 -16.12
CA ALA A 156 25.44 -9.06 -15.40
C ALA A 156 24.99 -7.70 -15.97
N TYR A 157 24.73 -7.65 -17.27
CA TYR A 157 24.31 -6.44 -17.99
C TYR A 157 22.90 -6.56 -18.57
N GLY A 158 22.11 -7.53 -18.07
CA GLY A 158 20.80 -7.86 -18.63
C GLY A 158 19.64 -7.16 -17.93
N GLY A 159 18.60 -6.82 -18.71
CA GLY A 159 17.32 -6.31 -18.23
C GLY A 159 16.14 -6.95 -18.96
N GLY A 160 14.94 -6.89 -18.35
CA GLY A 160 13.70 -7.31 -19.00
C GLY A 160 13.48 -8.81 -19.17
N GLY A 161 14.09 -9.65 -18.32
CA GLY A 161 13.79 -11.08 -18.29
C GLY A 161 14.73 -11.98 -19.10
N ARG A 162 15.62 -11.38 -19.91
CA ARG A 162 16.52 -12.10 -20.85
C ARG A 162 17.84 -12.46 -20.17
N GLY A 163 18.38 -13.64 -20.48
CA GLY A 163 19.61 -14.13 -19.86
C GLY A 163 19.42 -14.55 -18.40
N MET A 164 18.21 -15.01 -18.03
CA MET A 164 17.94 -15.59 -16.72
C MET A 164 17.48 -17.05 -16.83
N ARG A 165 18.05 -17.92 -16.01
CA ARG A 165 17.71 -19.36 -15.96
C ARG A 165 17.66 -19.86 -14.54
N VAL A 166 16.53 -20.43 -14.16
CA VAL A 166 16.38 -21.13 -12.87
C VAL A 166 16.85 -22.56 -13.05
N VAL A 167 17.60 -23.06 -12.07
CA VAL A 167 18.16 -24.40 -12.06
C VAL A 167 17.66 -25.12 -10.82
N HIS A 168 17.02 -26.27 -11.01
CA HIS A 168 16.39 -27.04 -9.93
C HIS A 168 17.18 -28.29 -9.53
N SER A 169 18.03 -28.80 -10.41
CA SER A 169 18.87 -29.97 -10.16
C SER A 169 20.34 -29.72 -10.53
N PHE A 170 21.26 -30.56 -10.02
CA PHE A 170 22.69 -30.40 -10.31
C PHE A 170 23.03 -30.73 -11.77
N GLU A 171 22.28 -31.64 -12.37
CA GLU A 171 22.41 -32.08 -13.77
C GLU A 171 22.08 -30.93 -14.73
N GLU A 172 21.16 -30.05 -14.34
CA GLU A 172 20.71 -28.90 -15.13
C GLU A 172 21.70 -27.73 -15.13
N VAL A 173 22.69 -27.69 -14.22
CA VAL A 173 23.58 -26.53 -14.00
C VAL A 173 24.37 -26.20 -15.26
N GLU A 174 24.97 -27.20 -15.91
CA GLU A 174 25.84 -27.00 -17.07
C GLU A 174 25.05 -26.52 -18.30
N GLU A 175 23.93 -27.18 -18.59
CA GLU A 175 23.07 -26.79 -19.71
C GLU A 175 22.54 -25.37 -19.52
N ASN A 176 22.00 -25.06 -18.35
CA ASN A 176 21.42 -23.74 -18.08
C ASN A 176 22.47 -22.63 -18.01
N TYR A 177 23.68 -22.91 -17.53
CA TYR A 177 24.80 -21.96 -17.57
C TYR A 177 25.13 -21.60 -19.02
N ASN A 178 25.37 -22.59 -19.89
CA ASN A 178 25.73 -22.37 -21.30
C ASN A 178 24.63 -21.63 -22.06
N ARG A 179 23.36 -21.96 -21.78
CA ARG A 179 22.21 -21.27 -22.38
C ARG A 179 22.08 -19.83 -21.89
N ALA A 180 22.20 -19.59 -20.59
CA ALA A 180 22.16 -18.23 -20.04
C ALA A 180 23.31 -17.37 -20.58
N TYR A 181 24.51 -17.93 -20.65
CA TYR A 181 25.70 -17.26 -21.19
C TYR A 181 25.51 -16.89 -22.66
N SER A 182 25.06 -17.85 -23.48
CA SER A 182 24.84 -17.63 -24.92
C SER A 182 23.75 -16.58 -25.18
N GLU A 183 22.67 -16.61 -24.40
CA GLU A 183 21.59 -15.63 -24.49
C GLU A 183 22.04 -14.23 -24.06
N ALA A 184 22.82 -14.14 -22.97
CA ALA A 184 23.41 -12.89 -22.50
C ALA A 184 24.39 -12.30 -23.53
N LEU A 185 25.26 -13.13 -24.10
CA LEU A 185 26.20 -12.73 -25.14
C LEU A 185 25.48 -12.23 -26.39
N ALA A 186 24.45 -12.94 -26.84
CA ALA A 186 23.67 -12.55 -28.02
C ALA A 186 22.85 -11.27 -27.80
N ALA A 187 22.28 -11.10 -26.61
CA ALA A 187 21.40 -9.97 -26.31
C ALA A 187 22.17 -8.69 -25.91
N PHE A 188 23.30 -8.83 -25.21
CA PHE A 188 23.98 -7.71 -24.56
C PHE A 188 25.46 -7.56 -24.97
N GLY A 189 25.96 -8.42 -25.87
CA GLY A 189 27.38 -8.45 -26.26
C GLY A 189 28.31 -8.95 -25.16
N ASN A 190 27.76 -9.40 -24.02
CA ASN A 190 28.50 -9.83 -22.86
C ASN A 190 27.80 -11.04 -22.19
N GLY A 191 28.48 -12.19 -22.17
CA GLY A 191 27.96 -13.44 -21.62
C GLY A 191 28.08 -13.57 -20.10
N THR A 192 28.68 -12.60 -19.42
CA THR A 192 28.98 -12.65 -17.99
C THR A 192 27.71 -12.83 -17.14
N LEU A 193 27.75 -13.81 -16.22
CA LEU A 193 26.62 -14.20 -15.37
C LEU A 193 26.91 -14.00 -13.89
N PHE A 194 25.89 -13.75 -13.10
CA PHE A 194 25.85 -13.92 -11.65
C PHE A 194 25.05 -15.17 -11.30
N VAL A 195 25.32 -15.75 -10.13
CA VAL A 195 24.46 -16.79 -9.55
C VAL A 195 23.90 -16.31 -8.22
N GLU A 196 22.60 -16.51 -8.03
CA GLU A 196 21.90 -16.23 -6.79
C GLU A 196 21.06 -17.43 -6.36
N LYS A 197 20.74 -17.51 -5.07
CA LYS A 197 19.73 -18.43 -4.59
C LYS A 197 18.38 -18.05 -5.18
N PHE A 198 17.69 -19.01 -5.79
CA PHE A 198 16.34 -18.80 -6.26
C PHE A 198 15.35 -19.10 -5.12
N ILE A 199 14.56 -18.10 -4.74
CA ILE A 199 13.52 -18.28 -3.73
C ILE A 199 12.23 -18.68 -4.44
N GLU A 200 11.81 -19.92 -4.26
CA GLU A 200 10.58 -20.43 -4.85
C GLU A 200 9.34 -19.93 -4.11
N LYS A 201 8.37 -19.39 -4.87
CA LYS A 201 7.07 -18.92 -4.35
C LYS A 201 7.24 -18.07 -3.08
N PRO A 202 8.09 -17.03 -3.11
CA PRO A 202 8.37 -16.26 -1.90
C PRO A 202 7.11 -15.53 -1.44
N ARG A 203 6.96 -15.40 -0.13
CA ARG A 203 6.13 -14.33 0.43
C ARG A 203 6.94 -13.05 0.44
N HIS A 204 6.33 -11.95 0.03
CA HIS A 204 6.91 -10.62 0.13
C HIS A 204 6.40 -10.01 1.43
N ILE A 205 7.25 -9.98 2.45
CA ILE A 205 6.93 -9.40 3.76
C ILE A 205 7.81 -8.19 3.99
N GLU A 206 7.23 -7.13 4.52
CA GLU A 206 7.95 -5.88 4.75
C GLU A 206 7.63 -5.32 6.13
N VAL A 207 8.58 -4.59 6.73
CA VAL A 207 8.45 -4.06 8.08
C VAL A 207 8.48 -2.53 8.04
N GLN A 208 7.45 -1.91 8.61
CA GLN A 208 7.42 -0.48 8.82
C GLN A 208 8.39 -0.08 9.91
N ILE A 209 9.29 0.85 9.61
CA ILE A 209 10.18 1.48 10.60
C ILE A 209 9.87 2.97 10.72
N LEU A 210 10.17 3.52 11.90
CA LEU A 210 10.13 4.95 12.17
C LEU A 210 11.34 5.28 13.04
N GLY A 211 12.17 6.23 12.59
CA GLY A 211 13.33 6.73 13.34
C GLY A 211 13.24 8.23 13.62
N ASP A 212 13.95 8.70 14.65
CA ASP A 212 14.13 10.13 14.93
C ASP A 212 15.60 10.58 14.83
N GLN A 213 15.83 11.88 14.99
CA GLN A 213 17.15 12.51 14.94
C GLN A 213 18.03 12.19 16.17
N PHE A 214 17.49 11.49 17.17
CA PHE A 214 18.18 11.15 18.42
C PHE A 214 18.65 9.68 18.44
N GLY A 215 18.50 8.96 17.33
CA GLY A 215 18.89 7.56 17.21
C GLY A 215 17.85 6.57 17.75
N ASN A 216 16.66 7.03 18.13
CA ASN A 216 15.58 6.11 18.45
C ASN A 216 14.99 5.57 17.15
N VAL A 217 14.77 4.26 17.11
CA VAL A 217 14.12 3.57 16.00
C VAL A 217 13.19 2.51 16.57
N LEU A 218 11.98 2.44 16.05
CA LEU A 218 10.99 1.41 16.36
C LEU A 218 10.40 0.81 15.08
N HIS A 219 9.75 -0.35 15.23
CA HIS A 219 8.93 -0.93 14.17
C HIS A 219 7.44 -0.79 14.47
N LEU A 220 6.64 -0.70 13.42
CA LEU A 220 5.16 -0.74 13.48
C LEU A 220 4.62 -2.04 12.89
N TYR A 221 5.37 -3.13 13.10
CA TYR A 221 5.09 -4.48 12.61
C TYR A 221 5.20 -4.61 11.09
N GLU A 222 4.84 -5.79 10.60
CA GLU A 222 4.99 -6.20 9.22
C GLU A 222 3.69 -6.12 8.41
N ARG A 223 3.85 -6.05 7.09
CA ARG A 223 2.80 -6.19 6.10
C ARG A 223 3.11 -7.37 5.17
N ASP A 224 2.08 -8.08 4.75
CA ASP A 224 2.14 -9.06 3.66
C ASP A 224 1.71 -8.41 2.35
N CYS A 225 2.66 -8.34 1.41
CA CYS A 225 2.50 -7.76 0.09
C CYS A 225 2.70 -8.81 -1.02
N SER A 226 2.47 -10.09 -0.70
CA SER A 226 2.71 -11.22 -1.62
C SER A 226 1.70 -11.29 -2.77
N ILE A 227 0.52 -10.65 -2.64
CA ILE A 227 -0.50 -10.63 -3.69
C ILE A 227 -0.11 -9.57 -4.72
N GLN A 228 0.58 -10.03 -5.76
CA GLN A 228 1.16 -9.18 -6.79
C GLN A 228 0.71 -9.60 -8.20
N ARG A 229 0.66 -8.63 -9.11
CA ARG A 229 0.47 -8.85 -10.55
C ARG A 229 1.66 -8.24 -11.28
N ARG A 230 2.42 -9.05 -12.01
CA ARG A 230 3.65 -8.62 -12.72
C ARG A 230 4.61 -7.83 -11.81
N HIS A 231 4.84 -8.33 -10.59
CA HIS A 231 5.68 -7.71 -9.55
C HIS A 231 5.18 -6.37 -8.99
N GLN A 232 3.92 -6.00 -9.25
CA GLN A 232 3.27 -4.84 -8.62
C GLN A 232 2.33 -5.30 -7.52
N LYS A 233 2.42 -4.68 -6.34
CA LYS A 233 1.55 -4.93 -5.19
C LYS A 233 0.10 -4.54 -5.54
N VAL A 234 -0.84 -5.45 -5.31
CA VAL A 234 -2.27 -5.27 -5.62
C VAL A 234 -3.12 -5.24 -4.35
N VAL A 235 -2.79 -6.14 -3.41
CA VAL A 235 -3.44 -6.26 -2.10
C VAL A 235 -2.37 -6.36 -1.04
N GLU A 236 -2.51 -5.57 0.01
CA GLU A 236 -1.58 -5.52 1.14
C GLU A 236 -2.34 -5.77 2.44
N ILE A 237 -1.75 -6.56 3.34
CA ILE A 237 -2.42 -7.03 4.57
C ILE A 237 -1.51 -6.76 5.78
N ALA A 238 -2.08 -6.26 6.87
CA ALA A 238 -1.38 -6.11 8.15
C ALA A 238 -2.21 -6.68 9.31
N PRO A 239 -1.60 -7.38 10.29
CA PRO A 239 -0.26 -7.98 10.21
C PRO A 239 -0.24 -9.11 9.16
N ALA A 240 0.93 -9.66 8.85
CA ALA A 240 1.04 -10.78 7.91
C ALA A 240 0.30 -12.02 8.45
N THR A 241 -0.64 -12.55 7.66
CA THR A 241 -1.43 -13.73 8.04
C THR A 241 -0.56 -14.97 8.16
N HIS A 242 -0.81 -15.83 9.15
CA HIS A 242 -0.10 -17.10 9.35
C HIS A 242 1.44 -16.97 9.43
N LEU A 243 1.95 -15.82 9.88
CA LEU A 243 3.38 -15.64 10.13
C LEU A 243 3.73 -16.15 11.53
N ASP A 244 4.74 -17.01 11.62
CA ASP A 244 5.30 -17.48 12.89
C ASP A 244 5.73 -16.28 13.77
N PRO A 245 5.26 -16.17 15.02
CA PRO A 245 5.66 -15.09 15.93
C PRO A 245 7.17 -14.95 16.12
N GLN A 246 7.93 -16.06 16.08
CA GLN A 246 9.39 -15.99 16.18
C GLN A 246 10.00 -15.37 14.92
N LEU A 247 9.50 -15.76 13.74
CA LEU A 247 9.90 -15.14 12.47
C LEU A 247 9.54 -13.66 12.41
N ARG A 248 8.33 -13.28 12.85
CA ARG A 248 7.95 -11.86 13.00
C ARG A 248 8.96 -11.09 13.85
N SER A 249 9.32 -11.64 15.01
CA SER A 249 10.29 -11.01 15.92
C SER A 249 11.67 -10.85 15.28
N ARG A 250 12.11 -11.83 14.47
CA ARG A 250 13.37 -11.72 13.71
C ARG A 250 13.29 -10.62 12.65
N LEU A 251 12.24 -10.62 11.83
CA LEU A 251 12.03 -9.60 10.78
C LEU A 251 12.03 -8.19 11.37
N THR A 252 11.28 -7.97 12.45
CA THR A 252 11.19 -6.66 13.06
C THR A 252 12.49 -6.25 13.77
N SER A 253 13.16 -7.18 14.46
CA SER A 253 14.46 -6.93 15.07
C SER A 253 15.52 -6.57 14.03
N ASP A 254 15.61 -7.32 12.94
CA ASP A 254 16.57 -7.10 11.87
C ASP A 254 16.33 -5.77 11.15
N SER A 255 15.06 -5.39 10.97
CA SER A 255 14.69 -4.09 10.40
C SER A 255 15.13 -2.92 11.28
N VAL A 256 14.94 -3.02 12.60
CA VAL A 256 15.39 -2.00 13.55
C VAL A 256 16.91 -1.94 13.63
N LYS A 257 17.61 -3.09 13.60
CA LYS A 257 19.08 -3.12 13.56
C LYS A 257 19.62 -2.42 12.31
N LEU A 258 19.09 -2.76 11.14
CA LEU A 258 19.48 -2.15 9.87
C LEU A 258 19.29 -0.64 9.88
N ALA A 259 18.11 -0.19 10.33
CA ALA A 259 17.79 1.23 10.43
C ALA A 259 18.72 1.98 11.41
N LYS A 260 19.03 1.39 12.58
CA LYS A 260 20.00 1.98 13.52
C LYS A 260 21.41 2.05 12.94
N GLN A 261 21.84 1.03 12.19
CA GLN A 261 23.17 0.98 11.57
C GLN A 261 23.43 2.17 10.66
N VAL A 262 22.39 2.68 9.99
CA VAL A 262 22.52 3.82 9.06
C VAL A 262 22.07 5.16 9.64
N GLY A 263 21.70 5.21 10.92
CA GLY A 263 21.15 6.41 11.53
C GLY A 263 19.86 6.86 10.84
N TYR A 264 18.98 5.90 10.54
CA TYR A 264 17.75 6.16 9.80
C TYR A 264 16.82 7.10 10.58
N GLU A 265 16.33 8.15 9.91
CA GLU A 265 15.33 9.08 10.45
C GLU A 265 14.06 9.05 9.58
N ASN A 266 12.93 9.45 10.17
CA ASN A 266 11.62 9.48 9.52
C ASN A 266 11.05 8.07 9.22
N ALA A 267 10.02 7.97 8.38
CA ALA A 267 9.37 6.70 8.05
C ALA A 267 10.07 5.99 6.90
N GLY A 268 10.21 4.67 7.02
CA GLY A 268 10.80 3.80 6.01
C GLY A 268 10.20 2.41 6.04
N THR A 269 10.53 1.59 5.05
CA THR A 269 10.14 0.17 5.06
C THR A 269 11.28 -0.72 4.62
N VAL A 270 11.52 -1.79 5.38
CA VAL A 270 12.51 -2.83 5.06
C VAL A 270 11.79 -4.03 4.46
N GLU A 271 12.13 -4.41 3.23
CA GLU A 271 11.47 -5.49 2.49
C GLU A 271 12.27 -6.81 2.54
N PHE A 272 11.54 -7.92 2.68
CA PHE A 272 12.08 -9.27 2.76
C PHE A 272 11.34 -10.25 1.85
N LEU A 273 12.05 -11.22 1.29
CA LEU A 273 11.47 -12.45 0.78
C LEU A 273 11.51 -13.51 1.88
N ILE A 274 10.40 -14.21 2.07
CA ILE A 274 10.31 -15.38 2.94
C ILE A 274 10.12 -16.63 2.09
N ASP A 275 11.01 -17.59 2.26
CA ASP A 275 10.93 -18.87 1.56
C ASP A 275 9.92 -19.83 2.21
N LYS A 276 9.68 -20.97 1.54
CA LYS A 276 8.77 -22.02 2.03
C LYS A 276 9.21 -22.69 3.35
N TYR A 277 10.45 -22.46 3.78
CA TYR A 277 11.03 -23.01 5.02
C TYR A 277 11.05 -21.98 6.17
N GLY A 278 10.52 -20.76 5.94
CA GLY A 278 10.49 -19.70 6.94
C GLY A 278 11.81 -18.96 7.12
N LYS A 279 12.75 -19.06 6.16
CA LYS A 279 13.94 -18.20 6.11
C LYS A 279 13.58 -16.89 5.43
N HIS A 280 14.01 -15.77 6.02
CA HIS A 280 13.83 -14.43 5.46
C HIS A 280 15.13 -13.90 4.85
N TYR A 281 14.99 -13.09 3.80
CA TYR A 281 16.10 -12.50 3.06
C TYR A 281 15.78 -11.06 2.73
N PHE A 282 16.60 -10.13 3.19
CA PHE A 282 16.52 -8.71 2.85
C PHE A 282 16.64 -8.49 1.34
N ILE A 283 15.81 -7.58 0.83
CA ILE A 283 15.78 -7.18 -0.59
C ILE A 283 16.20 -5.73 -0.74
N GLU A 284 15.49 -4.82 -0.08
CA GLU A 284 15.66 -3.38 -0.23
C GLU A 284 15.05 -2.63 0.94
N VAL A 285 15.44 -1.35 1.08
CA VAL A 285 14.78 -0.39 1.95
C VAL A 285 14.11 0.65 1.08
N ASN A 286 12.79 0.82 1.24
CA ASN A 286 12.10 1.97 0.68
C ASN A 286 12.31 3.14 1.62
N SER A 287 13.05 4.16 1.17
CA SER A 287 13.51 5.26 2.03
C SER A 287 12.46 6.38 2.18
N ARG A 288 11.20 5.98 2.33
CA ARG A 288 10.01 6.83 2.26
C ARG A 288 8.78 6.13 2.83
N LEU A 289 7.67 6.88 2.89
CA LEU A 289 6.34 6.29 3.07
C LEU A 289 5.97 5.39 1.87
N GLN A 290 5.14 4.38 2.11
CA GLN A 290 4.61 3.50 1.06
C GLN A 290 3.09 3.67 0.92
N VAL A 291 2.53 3.23 -0.21
CA VAL A 291 1.10 3.35 -0.52
C VAL A 291 0.25 2.62 0.53
N GLU A 292 0.74 1.48 0.99
CA GLU A 292 0.19 0.53 1.96
C GLU A 292 0.48 0.87 3.43
N HIS A 293 1.03 2.05 3.74
CA HIS A 293 1.20 2.49 5.13
C HIS A 293 -0.13 2.47 5.93
N THR A 294 -1.24 2.67 5.24
CA THR A 294 -2.61 2.73 5.78
C THR A 294 -2.98 1.48 6.58
N VAL A 295 -2.64 0.27 6.12
CA VAL A 295 -2.95 -0.96 6.89
C VAL A 295 -2.16 -1.04 8.18
N THR A 296 -0.96 -0.46 8.22
CA THR A 296 -0.17 -0.34 9.46
C THR A 296 -0.80 0.67 10.41
N GLU A 297 -1.28 1.82 9.92
CA GLU A 297 -1.99 2.81 10.74
C GLU A 297 -3.24 2.18 11.39
N GLU A 298 -4.05 1.44 10.62
CA GLU A 298 -5.29 0.81 11.10
C GLU A 298 -5.05 -0.25 12.20
N ILE A 299 -3.93 -0.97 12.18
CA ILE A 299 -3.64 -1.97 13.21
C ILE A 299 -2.88 -1.41 14.41
N THR A 300 -2.15 -0.30 14.26
CA THR A 300 -1.30 0.25 15.34
C THR A 300 -1.88 1.51 15.98
N ASN A 301 -2.84 2.17 15.34
CA ASN A 301 -3.34 3.50 15.69
C ASN A 301 -2.24 4.59 15.70
N VAL A 302 -1.12 4.36 15.01
CA VAL A 302 -0.07 5.36 14.82
C VAL A 302 -0.33 6.05 13.49
N ASP A 303 -0.62 7.35 13.51
CA ASP A 303 -0.66 8.17 12.29
C ASP A 303 0.78 8.40 11.81
N LEU A 304 1.13 7.75 10.70
CA LEU A 304 2.48 7.76 10.18
C LEU A 304 2.85 9.12 9.62
N VAL A 305 1.93 9.83 8.96
CA VAL A 305 2.25 11.13 8.36
C VAL A 305 2.39 12.22 9.43
N HIS A 306 1.57 12.20 10.48
CA HIS A 306 1.80 13.03 11.67
C HIS A 306 3.17 12.75 12.28
N ALA A 307 3.52 11.46 12.40
CA ALA A 307 4.81 11.09 12.95
C ALA A 307 5.97 11.57 12.08
N GLN A 308 5.88 11.47 10.75
CA GLN A 308 6.87 11.99 9.82
C GLN A 308 7.06 13.51 9.98
N ILE A 309 5.97 14.27 10.12
CA ILE A 309 6.00 15.73 10.30
C ILE A 309 6.65 16.07 11.65
N HIS A 310 6.23 15.45 12.75
CA HIS A 310 6.80 15.71 14.07
C HIS A 310 8.28 15.34 14.19
N VAL A 311 8.72 14.25 13.55
CA VAL A 311 10.15 13.92 13.45
C VAL A 311 10.90 15.00 12.67
N ALA A 312 10.31 15.53 11.60
CA ALA A 312 10.91 16.63 10.83
C ALA A 312 10.94 17.96 11.62
N GLU A 313 10.00 18.19 12.54
CA GLU A 313 10.04 19.28 13.53
C GLU A 313 11.12 19.08 14.62
N GLY A 314 11.79 17.93 14.66
CA GLY A 314 12.83 17.61 15.64
C GLY A 314 12.31 17.01 16.95
N ARG A 315 11.07 16.51 16.99
CA ARG A 315 10.56 15.77 18.15
C ARG A 315 11.16 14.36 18.20
N SER A 316 11.42 13.87 19.41
CA SER A 316 11.83 12.47 19.61
C SER A 316 10.61 11.53 19.61
N LEU A 317 10.81 10.27 19.24
CA LEU A 317 9.75 9.24 19.32
C LEU A 317 9.18 9.11 20.75
N PRO A 318 10.03 9.07 21.81
CA PRO A 318 9.56 9.12 23.18
C PRO A 318 8.65 10.30 23.54
N ASP A 319 8.95 11.52 23.08
CA ASP A 319 8.15 12.72 23.36
C ASP A 319 6.77 12.67 22.69
N MET A 320 6.68 11.94 21.58
CA MET A 320 5.44 11.64 20.87
C MET A 320 4.67 10.46 21.50
N GLY A 321 5.16 9.91 22.61
CA GLY A 321 4.58 8.72 23.25
C GLY A 321 4.84 7.41 22.51
N LEU A 322 5.68 7.43 21.47
CA LEU A 322 5.99 6.28 20.63
C LEU A 322 7.19 5.52 21.20
N ARG A 323 6.88 4.42 21.89
CA ARG A 323 7.86 3.47 22.43
C ARG A 323 7.48 2.06 22.01
N GLN A 324 8.47 1.20 21.76
CA GLN A 324 8.24 -0.12 21.17
C GLN A 324 7.28 -0.98 22.02
N GLU A 325 7.36 -0.89 23.34
CA GLU A 325 6.53 -1.58 24.32
C GLU A 325 5.05 -1.14 24.31
N ASN A 326 4.75 0.03 23.75
CA ASN A 326 3.40 0.59 23.66
C ASN A 326 2.71 0.27 22.32
N ILE A 327 3.46 -0.13 21.30
CA ILE A 327 2.90 -0.47 19.99
C ILE A 327 2.27 -1.85 20.06
N ARG A 328 0.96 -1.94 19.79
CA ARG A 328 0.19 -3.19 19.81
C ARG A 328 -0.56 -3.38 18.51
N ILE A 329 -0.72 -4.64 18.11
CA ILE A 329 -1.57 -5.03 16.99
C ILE A 329 -3.02 -5.05 17.45
N ASN A 330 -3.87 -4.26 16.79
CA ASN A 330 -5.31 -4.20 17.01
C ASN A 330 -6.03 -4.73 15.77
N GLY A 331 -6.29 -6.04 15.75
CA GLY A 331 -7.03 -6.69 14.66
C GLY A 331 -6.19 -6.90 13.40
N CYS A 332 -6.84 -6.75 12.24
CA CYS A 332 -6.26 -6.93 10.91
C CYS A 332 -6.85 -5.92 9.93
N ALA A 333 -6.01 -5.41 9.04
CA ALA A 333 -6.39 -4.51 7.98
C ALA A 333 -5.94 -5.04 6.61
N ILE A 334 -6.76 -4.79 5.59
CA ILE A 334 -6.51 -5.16 4.19
C ILE A 334 -6.69 -3.91 3.34
N GLN A 335 -5.75 -3.63 2.45
CA GLN A 335 -5.88 -2.59 1.44
C GLN A 335 -6.08 -3.20 0.05
N CYS A 336 -6.95 -2.58 -0.74
CA CYS A 336 -7.10 -2.83 -2.16
C CYS A 336 -7.03 -1.52 -2.93
N ARG A 337 -6.30 -1.52 -4.05
CA ARG A 337 -6.23 -0.39 -4.98
C ARG A 337 -7.29 -0.56 -6.05
N VAL A 338 -8.16 0.43 -6.18
CA VAL A 338 -9.18 0.46 -7.23
C VAL A 338 -8.63 1.30 -8.39
N THR A 339 -8.45 0.68 -9.56
CA THR A 339 -7.78 1.31 -10.71
C THR A 339 -8.64 1.30 -11.99
N THR A 340 -8.26 2.15 -12.95
CA THR A 340 -8.88 2.22 -14.30
C THR A 340 -7.96 1.66 -15.38
N GLU A 341 -7.96 0.34 -15.52
CA GLU A 341 -6.99 -0.37 -16.39
C GLU A 341 -7.53 -0.79 -17.76
N ASP A 342 -8.59 -0.16 -18.29
CA ASP A 342 -9.09 -0.48 -19.64
C ASP A 342 -8.89 0.67 -20.65
N PRO A 343 -7.88 0.56 -21.54
CA PRO A 343 -7.62 1.53 -22.59
C PRO A 343 -8.71 1.60 -23.68
N ALA A 344 -9.61 0.61 -23.77
CA ALA A 344 -10.50 0.44 -24.93
C ALA A 344 -11.58 1.54 -25.08
N ARG A 345 -11.69 2.48 -24.12
CA ARG A 345 -12.66 3.59 -24.15
C ARG A 345 -12.06 4.97 -23.85
N GLY A 346 -10.76 5.16 -24.05
CA GLY A 346 -10.13 6.47 -23.90
C GLY A 346 -10.22 7.05 -22.47
N PHE A 347 -10.27 6.18 -21.45
CA PHE A 347 -10.25 6.54 -20.03
C PHE A 347 -11.37 7.48 -19.53
N GLN A 348 -12.46 7.66 -20.28
CA GLN A 348 -13.55 8.57 -19.89
C GLN A 348 -14.51 7.92 -18.88
N PRO A 349 -14.60 8.39 -17.63
CA PRO A 349 -15.59 7.89 -16.68
C PRO A 349 -17.00 8.46 -16.97
N ASP A 350 -18.01 7.69 -16.60
CA ASP A 350 -19.43 8.06 -16.58
C ASP A 350 -19.67 8.68 -15.19
N PRO A 351 -20.63 9.59 -15.02
CA PRO A 351 -20.67 10.52 -13.88
C PRO A 351 -21.11 9.87 -12.56
N VAL A 352 -21.11 8.54 -12.44
CA VAL A 352 -21.52 7.85 -11.20
C VAL A 352 -20.32 7.19 -10.55
N PHE A 353 -19.84 7.84 -9.48
CA PHE A 353 -18.94 7.25 -8.48
C PHE A 353 -19.67 7.21 -7.14
N ARG A 354 -19.91 6.00 -6.61
CA ARG A 354 -20.38 5.79 -5.24
C ARG A 354 -19.43 4.83 -4.52
N SER A 355 -18.92 5.28 -3.39
CA SER A 355 -18.05 4.54 -2.50
C SER A 355 -18.83 3.49 -1.69
N GLY A 356 -18.20 2.35 -1.42
CA GLY A 356 -18.63 1.44 -0.36
C GLY A 356 -18.03 1.89 0.97
N GLU A 357 -18.87 2.31 1.91
CA GLU A 357 -18.47 2.96 3.18
C GLU A 357 -18.98 2.20 4.41
N GLY A 358 -18.86 2.76 5.61
CA GLY A 358 -19.40 2.20 6.86
C GLY A 358 -18.34 1.59 7.78
N MET A 359 -18.79 0.92 8.85
CA MET A 359 -17.93 0.53 9.97
C MET A 359 -16.71 -0.32 9.58
N GLY A 360 -15.52 0.21 9.84
CA GLY A 360 -14.23 -0.41 9.53
C GLY A 360 -13.86 -0.37 8.05
N ILE A 361 -14.35 0.63 7.31
CA ILE A 361 -13.87 0.98 5.98
C ILE A 361 -13.27 2.39 6.01
N ARG A 362 -12.02 2.51 5.58
CA ARG A 362 -11.31 3.77 5.32
C ARG A 362 -11.10 3.92 3.81
N LEU A 363 -11.22 5.16 3.32
CA LEU A 363 -11.05 5.51 1.92
C LEU A 363 -10.05 6.66 1.75
N ASP A 364 -8.99 6.38 1.01
CA ASP A 364 -7.97 7.37 0.63
C ASP A 364 -8.09 7.60 -0.88
N ASN A 365 -8.70 8.71 -1.26
CA ASN A 365 -9.17 8.99 -2.61
C ASN A 365 -8.17 9.86 -3.39
N ALA A 366 -7.84 9.49 -4.63
CA ALA A 366 -6.97 10.27 -5.52
C ALA A 366 -7.79 11.18 -6.43
N SER A 367 -8.62 10.56 -7.29
CA SER A 367 -9.25 11.19 -8.45
C SER A 367 -10.72 10.77 -8.61
N ALA A 368 -11.30 10.13 -7.58
CA ALA A 368 -12.60 9.49 -7.69
C ALA A 368 -13.73 10.39 -7.18
N PHE A 369 -14.25 11.23 -8.06
CA PHE A 369 -15.44 12.05 -7.81
C PHE A 369 -16.31 12.12 -9.06
N GLN A 370 -17.57 12.51 -8.90
CA GLN A 370 -18.50 12.66 -10.00
C GLN A 370 -18.02 13.74 -10.98
N GLY A 371 -17.80 13.36 -12.24
CA GLY A 371 -17.29 14.26 -13.28
C GLY A 371 -15.76 14.40 -13.32
N ALA A 372 -15.03 13.61 -12.53
CA ALA A 372 -13.57 13.59 -12.59
C ALA A 372 -13.08 13.17 -13.98
N LEU A 373 -12.06 13.86 -14.50
CA LEU A 373 -11.36 13.43 -15.70
C LEU A 373 -10.11 12.66 -15.30
N ILE A 374 -10.06 11.38 -15.69
CA ILE A 374 -8.90 10.55 -15.42
C ILE A 374 -7.87 10.83 -16.50
N SER A 375 -6.74 11.38 -16.07
CA SER A 375 -5.63 11.68 -16.95
C SER A 375 -4.97 10.38 -17.43
N PRO A 376 -4.74 10.20 -18.74
CA PRO A 376 -3.97 9.06 -19.24
C PRO A 376 -2.46 9.18 -18.98
N HIS A 377 -2.01 10.30 -18.40
CA HIS A 377 -0.60 10.63 -18.23
C HIS A 377 0.03 10.10 -16.94
N TYR A 378 -0.78 9.60 -16.00
CA TYR A 378 -0.35 9.20 -14.66
C TYR A 378 -0.81 7.78 -14.32
N ASP A 379 -0.55 7.36 -13.08
CA ASP A 379 -1.11 6.11 -12.57
C ASP A 379 -2.65 6.11 -12.65
N SER A 380 -3.21 4.91 -12.74
CA SER A 380 -4.64 4.69 -12.92
C SER A 380 -5.41 4.58 -11.60
N LEU A 381 -4.81 4.98 -10.47
CA LEU A 381 -5.43 4.86 -9.14
C LEU A 381 -6.62 5.81 -8.99
N LEU A 382 -7.77 5.24 -8.61
CA LEU A 382 -8.95 6.01 -8.24
C LEU A 382 -8.99 6.26 -6.74
N VAL A 383 -8.98 5.16 -5.98
CA VAL A 383 -9.16 5.17 -4.53
C VAL A 383 -8.49 3.93 -3.93
N LYS A 384 -7.89 4.09 -2.76
CA LYS A 384 -7.49 2.97 -1.91
C LYS A 384 -8.64 2.66 -0.96
N VAL A 385 -9.08 1.42 -0.94
CA VAL A 385 -10.07 0.91 0.00
C VAL A 385 -9.33 0.14 1.05
N ILE A 386 -9.52 0.51 2.32
CA ILE A 386 -8.90 -0.16 3.45
C ILE A 386 -10.00 -0.69 4.35
N ALA A 387 -9.96 -1.99 4.63
CA ALA A 387 -10.92 -2.65 5.49
C ALA A 387 -10.25 -3.16 6.76
N HIS A 388 -10.78 -2.79 7.91
CA HIS A 388 -10.31 -3.21 9.24
C HIS A 388 -11.32 -4.10 9.94
N GLY A 389 -10.84 -5.17 10.57
CA GLY A 389 -11.62 -6.09 11.37
C GLY A 389 -10.84 -6.65 12.55
N LYS A 390 -11.54 -7.34 13.47
CA LYS A 390 -10.91 -8.00 14.63
C LYS A 390 -9.92 -9.11 14.25
N ASP A 391 -10.09 -9.68 13.06
CA ASP A 391 -9.30 -10.75 12.49
C ASP A 391 -9.34 -10.67 10.95
N HIS A 392 -8.47 -11.44 10.29
CA HIS A 392 -8.36 -11.45 8.83
C HIS A 392 -9.69 -11.83 8.12
N PRO A 393 -10.42 -12.90 8.52
CA PRO A 393 -11.71 -13.23 7.89
C PRO A 393 -12.74 -12.09 7.97
N THR A 394 -12.79 -11.37 9.10
CA THR A 394 -13.68 -10.23 9.28
C THR A 394 -13.29 -9.07 8.36
N ALA A 395 -11.99 -8.74 8.28
CA ALA A 395 -11.48 -7.69 7.40
C ALA A 395 -11.75 -8.02 5.92
N ALA A 396 -11.53 -9.28 5.50
CA ALA A 396 -11.78 -9.77 4.14
C ALA A 396 -13.27 -9.70 3.77
N THR A 397 -14.17 -10.03 4.70
CA THR A 397 -15.61 -9.93 4.50
C THR A 397 -16.04 -8.48 4.31
N LYS A 398 -15.53 -7.56 5.14
CA LYS A 398 -15.79 -6.12 5.00
C LYS A 398 -15.24 -5.56 3.69
N MET A 399 -14.02 -5.93 3.30
CA MET A 399 -13.43 -5.56 2.01
C MET A 399 -14.32 -6.01 0.85
N SER A 400 -14.71 -7.28 0.85
CA SER A 400 -15.58 -7.86 -0.18
C SER A 400 -16.91 -7.11 -0.28
N ARG A 401 -17.52 -6.79 0.86
CA ARG A 401 -18.75 -6.02 0.95
C ARG A 401 -18.58 -4.60 0.41
N ALA A 402 -17.53 -3.88 0.82
CA ALA A 402 -17.26 -2.53 0.35
C ALA A 402 -17.04 -2.51 -1.17
N LEU A 403 -16.18 -3.37 -1.71
CA LEU A 403 -15.94 -3.50 -3.15
C LEU A 403 -17.22 -3.85 -3.93
N ALA A 404 -18.09 -4.69 -3.38
CA ALA A 404 -19.38 -5.02 -3.99
C ALA A 404 -20.39 -3.87 -3.94
N GLU A 405 -20.26 -2.91 -3.02
CA GLU A 405 -21.07 -1.70 -2.94
C GLU A 405 -20.59 -0.60 -3.88
N PHE A 406 -19.29 -0.58 -4.23
CA PHE A 406 -18.76 0.40 -5.17
C PHE A 406 -19.57 0.41 -6.48
N ARG A 407 -19.98 1.59 -6.90
CA ARG A 407 -20.59 1.82 -8.21
C ARG A 407 -19.70 2.80 -8.94
N VAL A 408 -18.90 2.27 -9.85
CA VAL A 408 -18.10 3.05 -10.78
C VAL A 408 -18.60 2.73 -12.18
N ARG A 409 -19.08 3.74 -12.90
CA ARG A 409 -19.55 3.58 -14.29
C ARG A 409 -18.63 4.34 -15.25
N GLY A 410 -18.59 3.90 -16.51
CA GLY A 410 -17.87 4.50 -17.64
C GLY A 410 -16.39 4.15 -17.79
N VAL A 411 -15.72 3.84 -16.69
CA VAL A 411 -14.40 3.21 -16.70
C VAL A 411 -14.52 1.78 -16.20
N LYS A 412 -13.83 0.84 -16.85
CA LYS A 412 -13.73 -0.52 -16.33
C LYS A 412 -12.80 -0.48 -15.13
N VAL A 413 -13.33 -0.95 -14.02
CA VAL A 413 -12.59 -1.02 -12.76
C VAL A 413 -11.95 -2.38 -12.62
N SER A 414 -10.66 -2.37 -12.31
CA SER A 414 -9.96 -3.54 -11.77
C SER A 414 -9.93 -3.42 -10.25
N ALA A 415 -10.44 -4.44 -9.57
CA ALA A 415 -10.23 -4.68 -8.15
C ALA A 415 -9.79 -6.14 -7.98
N ALA A 416 -8.98 -6.45 -6.97
CA ALA A 416 -8.57 -7.83 -6.71
C ALA A 416 -9.81 -8.73 -6.51
N PRO A 417 -9.85 -9.96 -7.08
CA PRO A 417 -10.97 -10.87 -6.87
C PRO A 417 -11.14 -11.19 -5.38
N CYS A 418 -12.37 -11.22 -4.86
CA CYS A 418 -12.65 -11.54 -3.45
C CYS A 418 -12.04 -12.89 -2.99
N SER A 419 -11.84 -13.84 -3.92
CA SER A 419 -11.20 -15.13 -3.65
C SER A 419 -9.71 -15.01 -3.29
N ALA A 420 -8.99 -14.03 -3.85
CA ALA A 420 -7.58 -13.78 -3.53
C ALA A 420 -7.41 -13.21 -2.10
N VAL A 421 -8.41 -12.46 -1.63
CA VAL A 421 -8.45 -11.86 -0.29
C VAL A 421 -8.76 -12.90 0.80
N GLY A 422 -9.53 -13.94 0.49
CA GLY A 422 -9.92 -14.96 1.46
C GLY A 422 -8.84 -16.01 1.79
N SER A 423 -7.92 -16.30 0.88
CA SER A 423 -7.02 -17.46 1.00
C SER A 423 -5.67 -17.21 1.67
N GLY A 424 -5.20 -15.95 1.81
CA GLY A 424 -3.89 -15.64 2.40
C GLY A 424 -2.68 -16.32 1.73
N ALA A 425 -2.87 -16.93 0.56
CA ALA A 425 -1.86 -17.64 -0.21
C ALA A 425 -1.43 -16.80 -1.41
N ALA A 426 -0.16 -16.92 -1.80
CA ALA A 426 0.41 -16.27 -2.99
C ALA A 426 -0.38 -16.68 -4.25
N ALA A 427 -1.36 -15.87 -4.63
CA ALA A 427 -2.15 -16.05 -5.84
C ALA A 427 -1.59 -15.14 -6.93
N ILE A 428 -0.96 -15.72 -7.95
CA ILE A 428 -0.71 -15.03 -9.21
C ILE A 428 -2.07 -14.86 -9.89
N VAL A 429 -2.56 -13.62 -9.96
CA VAL A 429 -3.80 -13.29 -10.70
C VAL A 429 -3.52 -13.44 -12.19
N THR A 430 -3.86 -14.60 -12.77
CA THR A 430 -3.85 -14.80 -14.22
C THR A 430 -5.14 -14.25 -14.84
N PRO A 431 -5.07 -13.60 -16.02
CA PRO A 431 -6.29 -13.23 -16.73
C PRO A 431 -7.04 -14.50 -17.18
N PRO A 432 -8.38 -14.52 -17.15
CA PRO A 432 -9.13 -15.65 -17.70
C PRO A 432 -8.86 -15.76 -19.21
N PRO A 433 -8.81 -16.97 -19.78
CA PRO A 433 -8.78 -17.13 -21.23
C PRO A 433 -10.07 -16.55 -21.84
N PRO A 434 -10.02 -15.96 -23.05
CA PRO A 434 -11.20 -15.44 -23.72
C PRO A 434 -12.16 -16.61 -23.96
N SER A 435 -13.26 -16.66 -23.21
CA SER A 435 -14.30 -17.66 -23.39
C SER A 435 -15.39 -17.11 -24.32
N PRO A 436 -15.97 -17.94 -25.19
CA PRO A 436 -16.79 -17.48 -26.29
C PRO A 436 -18.19 -17.07 -25.82
N VAL A 437 -18.77 -16.16 -26.60
CA VAL A 437 -20.10 -15.56 -26.46
C VAL A 437 -21.19 -16.63 -26.24
N ALA A 438 -21.98 -16.48 -25.16
CA ALA A 438 -23.32 -17.07 -25.08
C ALA A 438 -24.27 -16.16 -24.25
N ARG A 439 -25.47 -15.97 -24.78
CA ARG A 439 -26.57 -15.09 -24.34
C ARG A 439 -27.32 -15.65 -23.11
N PRO A 440 -28.17 -14.84 -22.43
CA PRO A 440 -28.59 -15.11 -21.05
C PRO A 440 -29.86 -15.96 -20.96
N HIS A 441 -29.91 -16.86 -19.98
CA HIS A 441 -31.15 -17.37 -19.41
C HIS A 441 -31.07 -17.31 -17.89
N TRP A 442 -32.04 -16.63 -17.29
CA TRP A 442 -32.32 -16.62 -15.86
C TRP A 442 -33.27 -17.78 -15.52
N SER A 443 -32.96 -18.55 -14.48
CA SER A 443 -33.97 -19.19 -13.63
C SER A 443 -33.36 -19.60 -12.29
N ALA A 444 -34.12 -19.30 -11.23
CA ALA A 444 -33.83 -19.52 -9.82
C ALA A 444 -33.74 -21.00 -9.42
N GLY A 445 -33.03 -21.28 -8.31
CA GLY A 445 -33.05 -22.58 -7.65
C GLY A 445 -32.07 -22.69 -6.50
N THR A 446 -32.61 -22.56 -5.28
CA THR A 446 -32.01 -22.89 -3.98
C THR A 446 -31.41 -24.30 -3.93
N GLY A 447 -30.26 -24.47 -3.27
CA GLY A 447 -29.68 -25.80 -3.01
C GLY A 447 -28.42 -25.77 -2.13
N LEU A 448 -28.65 -25.87 -0.83
CA LEU A 448 -27.66 -26.12 0.24
C LEU A 448 -27.07 -27.53 0.07
N TRP A 449 -25.74 -27.70 -0.01
CA TRP A 449 -25.07 -28.98 0.32
C TRP A 449 -23.68 -28.76 0.93
N LEU A 450 -23.59 -29.16 2.20
CA LEU A 450 -22.37 -29.49 2.94
C LEU A 450 -21.61 -30.62 2.24
N ARG A 451 -20.27 -30.54 2.21
CA ARG A 451 -19.40 -31.70 1.94
C ARG A 451 -18.82 -32.19 3.26
N GLU A 452 -19.24 -33.38 3.65
CA GLU A 452 -18.55 -34.22 4.63
C GLU A 452 -17.35 -34.93 4.01
N SER A 453 -16.41 -35.19 4.91
CA SER A 453 -15.17 -35.94 4.83
C SER A 453 -15.37 -37.46 4.98
N ASP A 454 -14.51 -38.19 4.26
CA ASP A 454 -13.91 -39.50 4.56
C ASP A 454 -14.80 -40.78 4.65
N PRO A 455 -14.57 -41.81 3.81
CA PRO A 455 -15.22 -43.11 3.93
C PRO A 455 -14.32 -44.11 4.67
N ARG A 456 -14.82 -44.73 5.75
CA ARG A 456 -14.45 -46.11 6.13
C ARG A 456 -15.37 -46.70 7.22
N ARG A 457 -15.72 -47.97 7.00
CA ARG A 457 -16.32 -48.98 7.92
C ARG A 457 -17.84 -49.11 7.99
N GLU A 458 -18.32 -49.98 7.09
CA GLU A 458 -19.03 -51.24 7.36
C GLU A 458 -19.91 -51.44 8.61
N ALA A 459 -21.03 -52.09 8.29
CA ALA A 459 -21.76 -53.09 9.07
C ALA A 459 -22.85 -52.61 10.04
N GLY A 460 -24.08 -52.64 9.52
CA GLY A 460 -25.02 -53.66 9.99
C GLY A 460 -26.06 -53.22 11.01
N GLY A 461 -27.33 -53.31 10.60
CA GLY A 461 -28.32 -53.95 11.46
C GLY A 461 -29.58 -53.16 11.78
N PHE A 462 -30.68 -53.66 11.19
CA PHE A 462 -32.02 -53.75 11.77
C PHE A 462 -33.01 -52.59 11.66
N CYS A 463 -33.87 -52.75 10.64
CA CYS A 463 -35.30 -52.41 10.65
C CYS A 463 -36.07 -53.00 11.85
N ARG A 464 -37.06 -52.25 12.34
CA ARG A 464 -38.48 -52.67 12.53
C ARG A 464 -39.36 -51.48 13.00
N THR A 465 -40.05 -50.85 12.05
CA THR A 465 -41.53 -50.63 11.91
C THR A 465 -42.47 -50.66 13.16
N PRO A 466 -43.75 -50.22 13.06
CA PRO A 466 -44.28 -48.86 12.82
C PRO A 466 -45.57 -48.57 13.66
N GLY A 467 -46.23 -47.44 13.43
CA GLY A 467 -47.64 -47.16 13.81
C GLY A 467 -47.76 -46.17 14.97
N GLY A 468 -48.63 -45.15 14.96
CA GLY A 468 -49.76 -44.84 14.11
C GLY A 468 -50.90 -44.31 15.00
N SER A 469 -51.54 -43.22 14.56
CA SER A 469 -52.81 -42.63 15.05
C SER A 469 -52.78 -41.63 16.22
N GLY A 470 -53.60 -40.58 16.08
CA GLY A 470 -53.98 -39.68 17.18
C GLY A 470 -54.04 -38.19 16.80
N ARG A 471 -55.16 -37.75 16.24
CA ARG A 471 -55.47 -36.35 15.84
C ARG A 471 -56.04 -35.54 17.04
N PRO A 472 -56.33 -34.23 16.89
CA PRO A 472 -55.86 -33.10 17.72
C PRO A 472 -56.87 -32.68 18.80
N LEU A 473 -56.57 -31.64 19.62
CA LEU A 473 -57.53 -30.63 20.14
C LEU A 473 -56.82 -29.47 20.89
N LEU A 474 -57.17 -28.24 20.48
CA LEU A 474 -57.44 -26.99 21.24
C LEU A 474 -56.43 -26.26 22.15
N GLY A 475 -56.39 -24.94 21.92
CA GLY A 475 -56.16 -23.86 22.91
C GLY A 475 -54.85 -23.10 22.71
N SER A 476 -54.77 -21.76 22.65
CA SER A 476 -55.73 -20.66 22.68
C SER A 476 -54.95 -19.40 22.25
N CYS A 477 -55.59 -18.52 21.48
CA CYS A 477 -55.07 -17.21 21.09
C CYS A 477 -55.99 -16.17 21.73
N SER A 478 -55.43 -15.22 22.48
CA SER A 478 -56.16 -14.07 23.03
C SER A 478 -55.63 -12.78 22.41
N GLN A 479 -56.52 -12.13 21.64
CA GLN A 479 -56.52 -10.68 21.40
C GLN A 479 -57.29 -9.98 22.52
N GLN A 480 -56.92 -8.73 22.84
CA GLN A 480 -57.77 -7.53 22.97
C GLN A 480 -56.92 -6.39 23.59
N GLY A 481 -57.08 -5.11 23.26
CA GLY A 481 -58.23 -4.45 22.65
C GLY A 481 -57.91 -3.10 21.98
N LEU A 482 -58.99 -2.47 21.51
CA LEU A 482 -59.06 -1.36 20.57
C LEU A 482 -60.14 -0.36 21.04
N MET A 483 -60.06 0.88 20.52
CA MET A 483 -61.02 2.02 20.50
C MET A 483 -61.04 2.97 21.73
N GLY A 484 -61.15 4.31 21.59
CA GLY A 484 -61.26 5.18 20.42
C GLY A 484 -61.45 6.68 20.77
N THR A 485 -60.75 7.55 20.03
CA THR A 485 -61.09 8.89 19.42
C THR A 485 -61.81 10.05 20.16
N THR A 486 -61.26 11.27 19.98
CA THR A 486 -61.82 12.61 19.58
C THR A 486 -60.87 13.71 20.13
N GLY A 487 -60.48 14.84 19.52
CA GLY A 487 -60.65 15.49 18.22
C GLY A 487 -60.20 16.97 18.34
N GLY A 488 -59.41 17.48 17.37
CA GLY A 488 -59.44 18.89 16.90
C GLY A 488 -58.39 19.93 17.42
N PRO A 489 -58.05 20.97 16.61
CA PRO A 489 -56.69 21.52 16.48
C PRO A 489 -56.55 23.07 16.61
N GLY A 490 -55.32 23.62 16.63
CA GLY A 490 -55.11 25.08 16.49
C GLY A 490 -53.65 25.58 16.48
N ARG A 491 -53.19 26.01 15.28
CA ARG A 491 -52.32 27.17 14.87
C ARG A 491 -51.30 27.76 15.88
N SER A 492 -50.06 28.14 15.52
CA SER A 492 -49.74 29.21 14.56
C SER A 492 -48.21 29.47 14.38
N SER A 493 -47.86 30.02 13.20
CA SER A 493 -46.79 30.99 12.80
C SER A 493 -45.30 30.73 13.15
N ARG A 494 -44.39 30.59 12.15
CA ARG A 494 -43.71 31.62 11.30
C ARG A 494 -42.78 32.54 12.13
N GLU A 495 -41.48 32.66 11.83
CA GLU A 495 -40.95 33.54 10.77
C GLU A 495 -39.56 33.12 10.22
N ARG A 496 -39.33 33.47 8.94
CA ARG A 496 -38.04 33.58 8.24
C ARG A 496 -37.90 35.03 7.79
N THR A 497 -36.68 35.60 7.82
CA THR A 497 -36.22 36.57 6.80
C THR A 497 -34.67 36.71 6.78
N PRO A 498 -34.05 37.08 5.62
CA PRO A 498 -32.59 37.05 5.35
C PRO A 498 -32.00 38.48 5.04
N PRO A 499 -30.99 38.70 4.16
CA PRO A 499 -29.58 39.07 4.46
C PRO A 499 -29.13 40.47 3.90
N PHE A 500 -27.80 40.69 3.67
CA PHE A 500 -27.03 41.87 3.18
C PHE A 500 -26.33 42.67 4.31
N GLY A 501 -25.11 43.23 4.22
CA GLY A 501 -24.06 43.40 3.20
C GLY A 501 -22.95 44.35 3.75
N SER A 502 -21.72 44.21 3.24
CA SER A 502 -20.45 44.98 3.38
C SER A 502 -20.39 46.39 4.03
N VAL A 503 -19.27 46.71 4.72
CA VAL A 503 -18.29 47.82 4.47
C VAL A 503 -17.36 48.02 5.69
N ALA A 504 -16.05 48.23 5.45
CA ALA A 504 -14.99 48.56 6.43
C ALA A 504 -14.61 50.08 6.37
N PRO A 505 -13.55 50.56 7.05
CA PRO A 505 -13.33 50.79 8.49
C PRO A 505 -13.11 52.30 8.81
N PRO A 506 -12.69 52.68 10.04
CA PRO A 506 -11.47 53.52 10.10
C PRO A 506 -10.51 53.29 11.29
N ARG A 507 -9.22 53.41 10.96
CA ARG A 507 -8.07 54.09 11.63
C ARG A 507 -7.90 54.00 13.17
N GLY A 508 -6.69 53.59 13.59
CA GLY A 508 -6.14 53.56 14.97
C GLY A 508 -5.91 54.95 15.62
N PRO A 509 -5.00 55.16 16.62
CA PRO A 509 -3.78 54.40 16.96
C PRO A 509 -3.48 54.19 18.48
N ARG A 510 -2.35 53.48 18.78
CA ARG A 510 -1.33 53.69 19.86
C ARG A 510 -1.07 52.54 20.86
N GLY A 511 0.23 52.29 21.11
CA GLY A 511 0.85 51.77 22.36
C GLY A 511 0.97 50.25 22.46
N ILE A 512 2.07 49.55 22.13
CA ILE A 512 3.45 49.46 22.69
C ILE A 512 3.57 48.79 24.09
N TRP A 513 4.41 47.73 24.15
CA TRP A 513 5.06 47.02 25.29
C TRP A 513 4.18 46.05 26.13
N LEU A 514 4.58 44.88 26.67
CA LEU A 514 5.86 44.15 26.85
C LEU A 514 5.53 42.67 27.22
N ARG A 515 6.39 41.74 26.77
CA ARG A 515 6.82 40.44 27.36
C ARG A 515 5.96 39.71 28.42
N ALA A 516 5.70 38.43 28.15
CA ALA A 516 6.26 37.28 28.88
C ALA A 516 6.34 36.09 27.93
#